data_AF-A0A924NQD8-F1
#
_entry.id   AF-A0A924NQD8-F1
#
_cell.length_a   1.000
_cell.length_b   1.000
_cell.length_c   1.000
_cell.angle_alpha   90.00
_cell.angle_beta   90.00
_cell.angle_gamma   90.00
#
_symmetry.space_group_name_H-M   'P 1'
#
loop_
_entity.id
_entity.type
_entity.pdbx_description
1 polymer ?
#
loop_
_entity_poly.entity_id
_entity_poly.type
_entity_poly.pdbx_seq_one_letter_code
_entity_poly.pdbx_strand_id
1 'polypeptide(L)'
;MTAEPVDPWAVIAAVFPKPVVVHAARPVTTLATGGTGYAHAALAAEAQRVTDAPEGTRNHALNRAGFSLGQLVAGGALAEGDALDALSSAAAAAGLDDDEITATLRSGLAGGAATPRGVPEPPDVDGWVRALPGAERPTRAAEAAEVAYDPQTGEVIEPPVRDDAAEVSRIIREKLPTLDWHALWADDSTEEWIVEPLLPARRLIALYSAPKVGKSLLMLELAVAISMGRPVL
;
A
#
# COMPACT_ATOMS: atom_id res chain seq x y z
N MET A 1 -3.47 -36.74 -44.86
CA MET A 1 -4.44 -35.88 -44.15
C MET A 1 -3.69 -35.27 -42.98
N THR A 2 -3.02 -34.14 -43.21
CA THR A 2 -2.21 -33.43 -42.22
C THR A 2 -3.14 -32.58 -41.37
N ALA A 3 -3.21 -32.85 -40.07
CA ALA A 3 -3.96 -32.03 -39.14
C ALA A 3 -3.29 -30.64 -39.07
N GLU A 4 -4.07 -29.59 -39.30
CA GLU A 4 -3.58 -28.22 -39.12
C GLU A 4 -3.32 -27.93 -37.63
N PRO A 5 -2.29 -27.13 -37.30
CA PRO A 5 -1.99 -26.76 -35.93
C PRO A 5 -3.12 -25.87 -35.38
N VAL A 6 -3.72 -26.31 -34.28
CA VAL A 6 -4.75 -25.54 -33.57
C VAL A 6 -4.07 -24.34 -32.90
N ASP A 7 -4.57 -23.13 -33.17
CA ASP A 7 -4.09 -21.90 -32.53
C ASP A 7 -4.27 -21.99 -31.00
N PRO A 8 -3.18 -22.03 -30.22
CA PRO A 8 -3.24 -22.11 -28.75
C PRO A 8 -4.02 -20.95 -28.13
N TRP A 9 -4.05 -19.79 -28.79
CA TRP A 9 -4.76 -18.59 -28.31
C TRP A 9 -6.27 -18.72 -28.42
N ALA A 10 -6.77 -19.45 -29.41
CA ALA A 10 -8.21 -19.68 -29.59
C ALA A 10 -8.81 -20.54 -28.47
N VAL A 11 -8.02 -21.50 -27.94
CA VAL A 11 -8.43 -22.36 -26.82
C VAL A 11 -8.45 -21.59 -25.50
N ILE A 12 -7.46 -20.72 -25.26
CA ILE A 12 -7.36 -19.92 -24.03
C ILE A 12 -8.48 -18.87 -23.96
N ALA A 13 -8.81 -18.21 -25.07
CA ALA A 13 -9.87 -17.20 -25.11
C ALA A 13 -11.28 -17.76 -24.85
N ALA A 14 -11.51 -19.04 -25.12
CA ALA A 14 -12.81 -19.69 -24.91
C ALA A 14 -13.04 -20.12 -23.44
N VAL A 15 -11.96 -20.35 -22.68
CA VAL A 15 -12.01 -20.85 -21.29
C VAL A 15 -12.05 -19.72 -20.26
N PHE A 16 -11.55 -18.53 -20.60
CA PHE A 16 -11.49 -17.39 -19.68
C PHE A 16 -12.23 -16.18 -20.27
N PRO A 17 -13.33 -15.69 -19.65
CA PRO A 17 -13.96 -14.46 -20.11
C PRO A 17 -12.97 -13.29 -20.01
N LYS A 18 -13.06 -12.40 -21.01
CA LYS A 18 -12.22 -11.19 -21.17
C LYS A 18 -12.02 -10.50 -19.81
N PRO A 19 -10.77 -10.28 -19.36
CA PRO A 19 -10.53 -9.65 -18.07
C PRO A 19 -11.20 -8.27 -18.07
N VAL A 20 -12.05 -8.03 -17.07
CA VAL A 20 -12.57 -6.70 -16.80
C VAL A 20 -11.38 -5.84 -16.42
N VAL A 21 -11.03 -4.89 -17.28
CA VAL A 21 -9.98 -3.91 -17.01
C VAL A 21 -10.49 -2.98 -15.91
N VAL A 22 -10.21 -3.34 -14.67
CA VAL A 22 -10.33 -2.42 -13.54
C VAL A 22 -9.25 -1.36 -13.75
N HIS A 23 -9.64 -0.10 -13.90
CA HIS A 23 -8.68 0.98 -14.09
C HIS A 23 -7.73 1.01 -12.89
N ALA A 24 -6.43 1.02 -13.18
CA ALA A 24 -5.38 1.03 -12.18
C ALA A 24 -5.58 2.21 -11.21
N ALA A 25 -5.53 1.90 -9.91
CA ALA A 25 -5.38 2.91 -8.88
C ALA A 25 -4.13 3.73 -9.19
N ARG A 26 -4.26 5.06 -9.18
CA ARG A 26 -3.12 5.97 -9.32
C ARG A 26 -2.07 5.63 -8.26
N PRO A 27 -0.76 5.61 -8.58
CA PRO A 27 0.26 5.45 -7.57
C PRO A 27 0.21 6.66 -6.65
N VAL A 28 -0.21 6.44 -5.41
CA VAL A 28 -0.08 7.45 -4.35
C VAL A 28 1.39 7.49 -3.98
N THR A 29 2.08 8.55 -4.36
CA THR A 29 3.44 8.84 -3.87
C THR A 29 3.31 9.35 -2.45
N THR A 30 3.39 8.46 -1.47
CA THR A 30 3.48 8.85 -0.06
C THR A 30 4.94 9.07 0.29
N LEU A 31 5.40 10.33 0.30
CA LEU A 31 6.56 10.71 1.09
C LEU A 31 6.11 10.72 2.55
N ALA A 32 6.65 9.78 3.32
CA ALA A 32 6.31 9.61 4.73
C ALA A 32 6.79 10.82 5.55
N THR A 33 5.86 11.64 5.98
CA THR A 33 5.99 12.46 7.19
C THR A 33 4.96 11.91 8.18
N GLY A 34 5.45 11.33 9.28
CA GLY A 34 4.69 10.48 10.19
C GLY A 34 3.40 11.11 10.72
N GLY A 35 2.37 10.29 10.90
CA GLY A 35 1.10 10.67 11.53
C GLY A 35 0.17 11.49 10.63
N THR A 36 0.61 12.69 10.25
CA THR A 36 -0.24 13.74 9.65
C THR A 36 -0.53 13.46 8.17
N GLY A 37 0.44 13.02 7.38
CA GLY A 37 0.24 12.72 5.95
C GLY A 37 -0.74 11.58 5.70
N TYR A 38 -0.67 10.53 6.51
CA TYR A 38 -1.62 9.43 6.47
C TYR A 38 -3.02 9.87 6.86
N ALA A 39 -3.15 10.65 7.94
CA ALA A 39 -4.44 11.15 8.41
C ALA A 39 -5.12 12.06 7.38
N HIS A 40 -4.37 12.97 6.73
CA HIS A 40 -4.91 13.81 5.66
C HIS A 40 -5.26 13.01 4.40
N ALA A 41 -4.48 12.00 4.04
CA ALA A 41 -4.83 11.11 2.92
C ALA A 41 -6.10 10.30 3.22
N ALA A 42 -6.25 9.81 4.45
CA ALA A 42 -7.45 9.12 4.90
C ALA A 42 -8.68 10.06 4.89
N LEU A 43 -8.53 11.29 5.40
CA LEU A 43 -9.57 12.34 5.34
C LEU A 43 -10.04 12.58 3.91
N ALA A 44 -9.12 12.81 2.97
CA ALA A 44 -9.44 13.05 1.57
C ALA A 44 -10.17 11.85 0.94
N ALA A 45 -9.71 10.63 1.23
CA ALA A 45 -10.31 9.41 0.70
C ALA A 45 -11.72 9.14 1.25
N GLU A 46 -11.97 9.41 2.54
CA GLU A 46 -13.29 9.29 3.15
C GLU A 46 -14.25 10.36 2.63
N ALA A 47 -13.82 11.62 2.51
CA ALA A 47 -14.62 12.69 1.93
C ALA A 47 -15.05 12.35 0.49
N GLN A 48 -14.12 11.87 -0.35
CA GLN A 48 -14.44 11.45 -1.71
C GLN A 48 -15.45 10.30 -1.74
N ARG A 49 -15.33 9.31 -0.84
CA ARG A 49 -16.30 8.20 -0.74
C ARG A 49 -17.71 8.68 -0.41
N VAL A 50 -17.84 9.72 0.41
CA VAL A 50 -19.15 10.32 0.74
C VAL A 50 -19.72 11.05 -0.47
N THR A 51 -18.91 11.86 -1.16
CA THR A 51 -19.32 12.59 -2.37
C THR A 51 -19.78 11.65 -3.48
N ASP A 52 -19.06 10.55 -3.71
CA ASP A 52 -19.35 9.59 -4.78
C ASP A 52 -20.45 8.57 -4.41
N ALA A 53 -21.02 8.65 -3.20
CA ALA A 53 -21.98 7.67 -2.73
C ALA A 53 -23.29 7.71 -3.54
N PRO A 54 -23.74 6.55 -4.09
CA PRO A 54 -25.02 6.46 -4.78
C PRO A 54 -26.20 6.87 -3.90
N GLU A 55 -27.27 7.36 -4.53
CA GLU A 55 -28.55 7.66 -3.86
C GLU A 55 -29.04 6.48 -3.03
N GLY A 56 -29.54 6.77 -1.83
CA GLY A 56 -29.95 5.76 -0.85
C GLY A 56 -28.81 5.17 0.00
N THR A 57 -27.54 5.42 -0.32
CA THR A 57 -26.39 4.93 0.48
C THR A 57 -25.58 6.02 1.17
N ARG A 58 -25.88 7.29 0.87
CA ARG A 58 -25.09 8.46 1.28
C ARG A 58 -24.98 8.61 2.80
N ASN A 59 -26.08 8.47 3.54
CA ASN A 59 -26.05 8.54 5.01
C ASN A 59 -25.19 7.40 5.63
N HIS A 60 -25.29 6.18 5.08
CA HIS A 60 -24.43 5.07 5.51
C HIS A 60 -22.94 5.30 5.17
N ALA A 61 -22.65 5.92 4.03
CA ALA A 61 -21.28 6.31 3.68
C ALA A 61 -20.74 7.37 4.65
N LEU A 62 -21.54 8.39 4.95
CA LEU A 62 -21.22 9.45 5.91
C LEU A 62 -20.98 8.89 7.31
N ASN A 63 -21.83 8.00 7.80
CA ASN A 63 -21.68 7.39 9.12
C ASN A 63 -20.38 6.56 9.22
N ARG A 64 -20.08 5.74 8.19
CA ARG A 64 -18.83 4.97 8.14
C ARG A 64 -17.60 5.87 8.07
N ALA A 65 -17.65 6.93 7.27
CA ALA A 65 -16.59 7.91 7.19
C ALA A 65 -16.35 8.60 8.56
N GLY A 66 -17.44 9.04 9.22
CA GLY A 66 -17.38 9.61 10.57
C GLY A 66 -16.81 8.63 11.60
N PHE A 67 -17.22 7.36 11.57
CA PHE A 67 -16.66 6.33 12.44
C PHE A 67 -15.16 6.09 12.18
N SER A 68 -14.75 6.03 10.92
CA SER A 68 -13.35 5.82 10.52
C SER A 68 -12.45 6.97 10.98
N LEU A 69 -12.85 8.22 10.69
CA LEU A 69 -12.07 9.41 11.06
C LEU A 69 -12.10 9.68 12.57
N GLY A 70 -13.20 9.37 13.26
CA GLY A 70 -13.30 9.52 14.72
C GLY A 70 -12.25 8.71 15.48
N GLN A 71 -11.83 7.58 14.92
CA GLN A 71 -10.76 6.76 15.49
C GLN A 71 -9.38 7.42 15.37
N LEU A 72 -9.12 8.11 14.25
CA LEU A 72 -7.89 8.86 14.01
C LEU A 72 -7.85 10.14 14.84
N VAL A 73 -9.00 10.81 15.01
CA VAL A 73 -9.16 11.96 15.91
C VAL A 73 -8.84 11.57 17.35
N ALA A 74 -9.43 10.47 17.85
CA ALA A 74 -9.12 9.96 19.18
C ALA A 74 -7.66 9.46 19.33
N GLY A 75 -7.05 9.01 18.23
CA GLY A 75 -5.63 8.69 18.16
C GLY A 75 -4.70 9.93 18.10
N GLY A 76 -5.25 11.15 18.12
CA GLY A 76 -4.49 12.40 18.07
C GLY A 76 -3.88 12.73 16.70
N ALA A 77 -4.26 11.98 15.66
CA ALA A 77 -3.66 12.09 14.33
C ALA A 77 -4.36 13.07 13.39
N LEU A 78 -5.60 13.45 13.73
CA LEU A 78 -6.44 14.36 12.95
C LEU A 78 -7.19 15.29 13.89
N ALA A 79 -7.31 16.58 13.53
CA ALA A 79 -8.16 17.49 14.28
C ALA A 79 -9.65 17.20 14.02
N GLU A 80 -10.48 17.22 15.06
CA GLU A 80 -11.92 16.97 14.94
C GLU A 80 -12.60 17.98 14.00
N GLY A 81 -12.17 19.26 14.04
CA GLY A 81 -12.67 20.31 13.15
C GLY A 81 -12.44 19.99 11.66
N ASP A 82 -11.24 19.55 11.30
CA ASP A 82 -10.90 19.20 9.92
C ASP A 82 -11.77 18.04 9.40
N ALA A 83 -12.04 17.05 10.26
CA ALA A 83 -12.93 15.93 9.94
C ALA A 83 -14.38 16.38 9.73
N LEU A 84 -14.88 17.26 10.62
CA LEU A 84 -16.23 17.82 10.54
C LEU A 84 -16.41 18.64 9.26
N ASP A 85 -15.49 19.56 8.98
CA ASP A 85 -15.60 20.48 7.84
C ASP A 85 -15.56 19.72 6.51
N ALA A 86 -14.63 18.77 6.37
CA ALA A 86 -14.49 17.98 5.16
C ALA A 86 -15.68 17.06 4.90
N LEU A 87 -16.16 16.34 5.94
CA LEU A 87 -17.29 15.43 5.76
C LEU A 87 -18.62 16.17 5.61
N SER A 88 -18.79 17.33 6.26
CA SER A 88 -19.98 18.17 6.06
C SER A 88 -20.05 18.68 4.62
N SER A 89 -18.92 19.19 4.11
CA SER A 89 -18.82 19.64 2.72
C SER A 89 -19.08 18.51 1.72
N ALA A 90 -18.52 17.32 1.97
CA ALA A 90 -18.72 16.15 1.11
C ALA A 90 -20.17 15.64 1.13
N ALA A 91 -20.82 15.65 2.30
CA ALA A 91 -22.20 15.24 2.47
C ALA A 91 -23.19 16.21 1.82
N ALA A 92 -22.94 17.53 1.94
CA ALA A 92 -23.70 18.55 1.25
C ALA A 92 -23.56 18.42 -0.28
N ALA A 93 -22.36 18.15 -0.79
CA ALA A 93 -22.14 17.87 -2.21
C ALA A 93 -22.86 16.59 -2.69
N ALA A 94 -23.02 15.61 -1.81
CA ALA A 94 -23.84 14.42 -2.06
C ALA A 94 -25.35 14.70 -1.89
N GLY A 95 -25.78 15.90 -1.50
CA GLY A 95 -27.20 16.27 -1.38
C GLY A 95 -27.92 15.70 -0.16
N LEU A 96 -27.23 15.53 0.96
CA LEU A 96 -27.84 15.29 2.28
C LEU A 96 -28.29 16.62 2.92
N ASP A 97 -29.30 16.57 3.78
CA ASP A 97 -29.79 17.75 4.53
C ASP A 97 -28.90 18.08 5.75
N ASP A 98 -28.65 19.36 6.01
CA ASP A 98 -27.70 19.86 7.03
C ASP A 98 -27.94 19.33 8.45
N ASP A 99 -29.22 19.20 8.85
CA ASP A 99 -29.60 18.67 10.17
C ASP A 99 -29.28 17.17 10.30
N GLU A 100 -29.47 16.40 9.22
CA GLU A 100 -29.16 14.97 9.17
C GLU A 100 -27.64 14.75 9.16
N ILE A 101 -26.89 15.59 8.43
CA ILE A 101 -25.43 15.57 8.39
C ILE A 101 -24.85 15.75 9.80
N THR A 102 -25.30 16.79 10.51
CA THR A 102 -24.77 17.14 11.83
C THR A 102 -24.99 16.02 12.84
N ALA A 103 -26.19 15.43 12.87
CA ALA A 103 -26.52 14.33 13.78
C ALA A 103 -25.72 13.05 13.46
N THR A 104 -25.60 12.70 12.18
CA THR A 104 -24.84 11.52 11.74
C THR A 104 -23.35 11.67 12.02
N LEU A 105 -22.77 12.84 11.76
CA LEU A 105 -21.35 13.09 12.02
C LEU A 105 -21.01 13.03 13.50
N ARG A 106 -21.82 13.68 14.35
CA ARG A 106 -21.61 13.65 15.80
C ARG A 106 -21.64 12.23 16.36
N SER A 107 -22.62 11.43 15.92
CA SER A 107 -22.74 10.03 16.37
C SER A 107 -21.63 9.13 15.81
N GLY A 108 -21.27 9.30 14.54
CA GLY A 108 -20.19 8.57 13.89
C GLY A 108 -18.83 8.85 14.52
N LEU A 109 -18.47 10.12 14.69
CA LEU A 109 -17.21 10.54 15.32
C LEU A 109 -17.12 10.07 16.77
N ALA A 110 -18.18 10.21 17.56
CA ALA A 110 -18.21 9.71 18.94
C ALA A 110 -18.06 8.18 19.01
N GLY A 111 -18.72 7.45 18.12
CA GLY A 111 -18.58 5.99 18.02
C GLY A 111 -17.16 5.57 17.61
N GLY A 112 -16.56 6.28 16.66
CA GLY A 112 -15.18 6.08 16.24
C GLY A 112 -14.20 6.37 17.38
N ALA A 113 -14.40 7.47 18.09
CA ALA A 113 -13.55 7.85 19.22
C ALA A 113 -13.57 6.82 20.36
N ALA A 114 -14.68 6.09 20.53
CA ALA A 114 -14.78 4.99 21.49
C ALA A 114 -13.98 3.72 21.08
N THR A 115 -13.49 3.65 19.84
CA THR A 115 -12.66 2.53 19.33
C THR A 115 -11.36 3.05 18.68
N PRO A 116 -10.47 3.75 19.42
CA PRO A 116 -9.33 4.44 18.82
C PRO A 116 -8.44 3.51 18.00
N ARG A 117 -8.00 3.98 16.83
CA ARG A 117 -6.92 3.36 16.06
C ARG A 117 -5.85 4.44 15.82
N GLY A 118 -4.61 4.12 16.16
CA GLY A 118 -3.47 4.98 15.83
C GLY A 118 -3.14 4.93 14.35
N VAL A 119 -2.40 5.93 13.88
CA VAL A 119 -1.74 5.87 12.57
C VAL A 119 -0.76 4.69 12.61
N PRO A 120 -0.74 3.82 11.59
CA PRO A 120 0.26 2.77 11.50
C PRO A 120 1.64 3.40 11.71
N GLU A 121 2.43 2.85 12.64
CA GLU A 121 3.78 3.33 12.86
C GLU A 121 4.52 3.29 11.51
N PRO A 122 5.09 4.43 11.07
CA PRO A 122 5.82 4.43 9.81
C PRO A 122 6.90 3.34 9.90
N PRO A 123 7.16 2.61 8.80
CA PRO A 123 8.21 1.61 8.81
C PRO A 123 9.50 2.25 9.30
N ASP A 124 10.23 1.58 10.19
CA ASP A 124 11.53 2.02 10.71
C ASP A 124 12.56 2.03 9.58
N VAL A 125 12.49 3.02 8.70
CA VAL A 125 13.35 3.17 7.53
C VAL A 125 14.82 3.15 7.94
N ASP A 126 15.16 3.73 9.09
CA ASP A 126 16.51 3.71 9.64
C ASP A 126 16.93 2.30 10.07
N GLY A 127 16.03 1.52 10.65
CA GLY A 127 16.24 0.10 10.94
C GLY A 127 16.47 -0.73 9.69
N TRP A 128 15.69 -0.48 8.63
CA TRP A 128 15.84 -1.16 7.34
C TRP A 128 17.16 -0.79 6.67
N VAL A 129 17.54 0.48 6.66
CA VAL A 129 18.83 0.95 6.12
C VAL A 129 20.00 0.39 6.92
N ARG A 130 19.90 0.34 8.26
CA ARG A 130 20.91 -0.30 9.13
C ARG A 130 21.07 -1.81 8.87
N ALA A 131 20.02 -2.47 8.40
CA ALA A 131 20.02 -3.90 8.09
C ALA A 131 20.58 -4.22 6.69
N LEU A 132 20.83 -3.22 5.84
CA LEU A 132 21.38 -3.44 4.50
C LEU A 132 22.87 -3.84 4.56
N PRO A 133 23.30 -4.86 3.80
CA PRO A 133 24.70 -5.23 3.71
C PRO A 133 25.56 -4.06 3.20
N GLY A 134 26.56 -3.64 3.99
CA GLY A 134 27.48 -2.56 3.63
C GLY A 134 26.95 -1.15 3.89
N ALA A 135 25.83 -0.98 4.61
CA ALA A 135 25.46 0.32 5.16
C ALA A 135 26.47 0.68 6.28
N GLU A 136 27.33 1.66 6.03
CA GLU A 136 28.16 2.21 7.10
C GLU A 136 27.25 2.82 8.17
N ARG A 137 27.48 2.44 9.43
CA ARG A 137 26.83 3.05 10.59
C ARG A 137 27.07 4.57 10.45
N PRO A 138 26.05 5.45 10.43
CA PRO A 138 26.31 6.87 10.56
C PRO A 138 27.16 7.01 11.82
N THR A 139 28.40 7.43 11.63
CA THR A 139 29.39 7.40 12.71
C THR A 139 28.88 8.32 13.81
N ARG A 140 29.12 7.95 15.05
CA ARG A 140 28.81 8.70 16.28
C ARG A 140 29.30 10.17 16.25
N ALA A 141 30.08 10.57 15.24
CA ALA A 141 30.39 11.95 14.91
C ALA A 141 29.13 12.82 14.68
N ALA A 142 27.98 12.26 14.30
CA ALA A 142 26.72 13.01 14.16
C ALA A 142 26.01 13.30 15.50
N GLU A 143 26.28 12.54 16.57
CA GLU A 143 25.68 12.77 17.89
C GLU A 143 26.46 13.78 18.75
N ALA A 144 27.66 14.17 18.32
CA ALA A 144 28.50 15.15 19.00
C ALA A 144 28.63 16.45 18.19
N ALA A 145 27.56 16.91 17.55
CA ALA A 145 27.46 18.30 17.13
C ALA A 145 27.33 19.17 18.41
N GLU A 146 28.48 19.41 19.05
CA GLU A 146 28.67 20.56 19.93
C GLU A 146 28.07 21.77 19.20
N VAL A 147 27.08 22.41 19.81
CA VAL A 147 26.36 23.56 19.24
C VAL A 147 27.40 24.58 18.79
N ALA A 148 27.62 24.68 17.48
CA ALA A 148 28.62 25.57 16.92
C ALA A 148 28.11 27.01 17.03
N TYR A 149 28.97 27.92 17.48
CA TYR A 149 28.63 29.32 17.68
C TYR A 149 29.51 30.17 16.77
N ASP A 150 28.91 31.17 16.10
CA ASP A 150 29.69 32.14 15.32
C ASP A 150 30.47 33.05 16.30
N PRO A 151 31.80 33.05 16.31
CA PRO A 151 32.57 33.83 17.28
C PRO A 151 32.43 35.35 17.13
N GLN A 152 31.91 35.86 16.01
CA GLN A 152 31.82 37.30 15.72
C GLN A 152 30.44 37.89 16.05
N THR A 153 29.37 37.11 15.88
CA THR A 153 27.99 37.62 15.96
C THR A 153 27.24 37.20 17.23
N GLY A 154 27.87 36.37 18.06
CA GLY A 154 27.47 34.99 17.89
C GLY A 154 26.02 34.57 18.07
N GLU A 155 25.57 34.10 16.94
CA GLU A 155 24.39 33.30 16.77
C GLU A 155 24.78 31.82 16.87
N VAL A 156 23.82 31.01 17.28
CA VAL A 156 23.93 29.56 17.18
C VAL A 156 23.90 29.21 15.70
N ILE A 157 24.96 28.57 15.21
CA ILE A 157 25.00 28.02 13.85
C ILE A 157 24.14 26.76 13.89
N GLU A 158 22.89 26.89 13.43
CA GLU A 158 22.04 25.73 13.23
C GLU A 158 22.73 24.76 12.27
N PRO A 159 22.83 23.46 12.62
CA PRO A 159 23.41 22.49 11.70
C PRO A 159 22.60 22.48 10.40
N PRO A 160 23.24 22.24 9.25
CA PRO A 160 22.53 22.18 7.98
C PRO A 160 21.43 21.12 8.10
N VAL A 161 20.19 21.51 7.77
CA VAL A 161 19.05 20.61 7.72
C VAL A 161 19.42 19.45 6.79
N ARG A 162 19.56 18.25 7.36
CA ARG A 162 19.87 17.06 6.58
C ARG A 162 18.68 16.77 5.68
N ASP A 163 18.88 16.81 4.36
CA ASP A 163 17.87 16.39 3.39
C ASP A 163 17.86 14.85 3.36
N ASP A 164 17.27 14.28 4.40
CA ASP A 164 17.14 12.84 4.59
C ASP A 164 16.47 12.17 3.39
N ALA A 165 15.56 12.88 2.69
CA ALA A 165 14.88 12.37 1.51
C ALA A 165 15.81 12.24 0.30
N ALA A 166 16.69 13.22 0.05
CA ALA A 166 17.70 13.14 -1.01
C ALA A 166 18.75 12.06 -0.71
N GLU A 167 19.13 11.88 0.55
CA GLU A 167 20.07 10.85 0.97
C GLU A 167 19.48 9.43 0.82
N VAL A 168 18.24 9.22 1.27
CA VAL A 168 17.50 7.96 1.06
C VAL A 168 17.35 7.67 -0.43
N SER A 169 16.98 8.67 -1.24
CA SER A 169 16.84 8.50 -2.70
C SER A 169 18.15 8.11 -3.39
N ARG A 170 19.29 8.58 -2.87
CA ARG A 170 20.63 8.21 -3.35
C ARG A 170 20.95 6.76 -2.98
N ILE A 171 20.73 6.38 -1.73
CA ILE A 171 20.96 5.01 -1.22
C ILE A 171 20.10 4.01 -1.99
N ILE A 172 18.82 4.33 -2.22
CA ILE A 172 17.92 3.48 -3.01
C ILE A 172 18.49 3.29 -4.42
N ARG A 173 18.87 4.36 -5.13
CA ARG A 173 19.42 4.23 -6.49
C ARG A 173 20.73 3.43 -6.55
N GLU A 174 21.57 3.54 -5.53
CA GLU A 174 22.85 2.83 -5.47
C GLU A 174 22.68 1.34 -5.11
N LYS A 175 21.81 1.04 -4.14
CA LYS A 175 21.66 -0.32 -3.57
C LYS A 175 20.53 -1.13 -4.23
N LEU A 176 19.55 -0.46 -4.83
CA LEU A 176 18.40 -1.05 -5.51
C LEU A 176 18.39 -0.53 -6.96
N PRO A 177 19.19 -1.13 -7.87
CA PRO A 177 19.27 -0.67 -9.24
C PRO A 177 17.88 -0.69 -9.89
N THR A 178 17.61 0.32 -10.70
CA THR A 178 16.35 0.43 -11.44
C THR A 178 16.15 -0.80 -12.31
N LEU A 179 15.00 -1.46 -12.13
CA LEU A 179 14.62 -2.62 -12.93
C LEU A 179 14.31 -2.18 -14.37
N ASP A 180 15.06 -2.70 -15.34
CA ASP A 180 14.78 -2.48 -16.76
C ASP A 180 13.64 -3.41 -17.21
N TRP A 181 12.48 -2.82 -17.37
CA TRP A 181 11.26 -3.50 -17.80
C TRP A 181 11.27 -3.92 -19.27
N HIS A 182 12.14 -3.42 -20.13
CA HIS A 182 12.27 -3.97 -21.48
C HIS A 182 13.20 -5.17 -21.48
N ALA A 183 14.32 -5.07 -20.76
CA ALA A 183 15.25 -6.20 -20.62
C ALA A 183 14.60 -7.40 -19.91
N LEU A 184 13.82 -7.16 -18.85
CA LEU A 184 13.16 -8.22 -18.09
C LEU A 184 12.13 -9.01 -18.92
N TRP A 185 11.39 -8.36 -19.81
CA TRP A 185 10.39 -9.04 -20.65
C TRP A 185 10.92 -9.51 -22.00
N ALA A 186 12.13 -9.09 -22.39
CA ALA A 186 12.85 -9.64 -23.54
C ALA A 186 13.60 -10.94 -23.21
N ASP A 187 13.65 -11.32 -21.94
CA ASP A 187 14.24 -12.57 -21.46
C ASP A 187 13.43 -13.77 -21.96
N ASP A 188 14.02 -14.56 -22.86
CA ASP A 188 13.51 -15.80 -23.44
C ASP A 188 14.12 -17.05 -22.76
N SER A 189 14.71 -16.87 -21.57
CA SER A 189 15.30 -17.98 -20.83
C SER A 189 14.25 -19.05 -20.49
N THR A 190 14.62 -20.30 -20.75
CA THR A 190 13.81 -21.46 -20.39
C THR A 190 13.75 -21.60 -18.88
N GLU A 191 12.56 -21.75 -18.31
CA GLU A 191 12.37 -21.88 -16.88
C GLU A 191 13.01 -23.16 -16.34
N GLU A 192 13.71 -23.03 -15.21
CA GLU A 192 14.05 -24.18 -14.38
C GLU A 192 12.81 -24.60 -13.60
N TRP A 193 12.43 -25.89 -13.65
CA TRP A 193 11.20 -26.39 -13.04
C TRP A 193 11.47 -27.25 -11.81
N ILE A 194 10.74 -27.01 -10.73
CA ILE A 194 10.57 -27.95 -9.60
C ILE A 194 9.52 -29.00 -9.99
N VAL A 195 8.41 -28.55 -10.60
CA VAL A 195 7.37 -29.40 -11.18
C VAL A 195 6.87 -28.74 -12.45
N GLU A 196 7.09 -29.33 -13.61
CA GLU A 196 6.61 -28.79 -14.89
C GLU A 196 5.13 -29.14 -15.11
N PRO A 197 4.27 -28.21 -15.56
CA PRO A 197 4.47 -26.77 -15.76
C PRO A 197 3.93 -25.92 -14.58
N LEU A 198 3.85 -26.50 -13.37
CA LEU A 198 3.10 -25.92 -12.25
C LEU A 198 3.95 -25.13 -11.26
N LEU A 199 5.23 -25.47 -11.08
CA LEU A 199 6.14 -24.92 -10.09
C LEU A 199 7.53 -24.64 -10.71
N PRO A 200 7.81 -23.42 -11.22
CA PRO A 200 9.17 -23.02 -11.58
C PRO A 200 10.01 -22.76 -10.34
N ALA A 201 11.30 -23.06 -10.43
CA ALA A 201 12.27 -22.74 -9.40
C ALA A 201 12.46 -21.23 -9.27
N ARG A 202 12.67 -20.76 -8.04
CA ARG A 202 13.04 -19.36 -7.73
C ARG A 202 11.98 -18.32 -8.12
N ARG A 203 10.74 -18.74 -8.40
CA ARG A 203 9.60 -17.88 -8.72
C ARG A 203 8.50 -18.03 -7.66
N LEU A 204 7.73 -16.97 -7.46
CA LEU A 204 6.52 -17.00 -6.64
C LEU A 204 5.32 -17.32 -7.53
N ILE A 205 4.42 -18.19 -7.06
CA ILE A 205 3.21 -18.59 -7.79
C ILE A 205 1.99 -18.40 -6.90
N ALA A 206 0.89 -17.95 -7.50
CA ALA A 206 -0.41 -17.88 -6.86
C ALA A 206 -1.41 -18.82 -7.56
N LEU A 207 -1.96 -19.80 -6.82
CA LEU A 207 -3.04 -20.67 -7.28
C LEU A 207 -4.40 -20.17 -6.77
N TYR A 208 -5.34 -19.89 -7.67
CA TYR A 208 -6.69 -19.42 -7.34
C TYR A 208 -7.78 -20.28 -7.99
N SER A 209 -8.93 -20.41 -7.32
CA SER A 209 -10.15 -21.06 -7.81
C SER A 209 -11.30 -20.81 -6.81
N ALA A 210 -12.50 -21.35 -7.05
CA ALA A 210 -13.58 -21.28 -6.07
C ALA A 210 -13.27 -22.11 -4.78
N PRO A 211 -13.97 -21.87 -3.66
CA PRO A 211 -13.85 -22.71 -2.46
C PRO A 211 -14.15 -24.18 -2.76
N LYS A 212 -13.45 -25.09 -2.07
CA LYS A 212 -13.63 -26.56 -2.16
C LYS A 212 -13.35 -27.20 -3.53
N VAL A 213 -12.66 -26.50 -4.43
CA VAL A 213 -12.22 -27.02 -5.75
C VAL A 213 -10.90 -27.82 -5.66
N GLY A 214 -10.30 -27.95 -4.47
CA GLY A 214 -9.15 -28.83 -4.26
C GLY A 214 -7.77 -28.19 -4.40
N LYS A 215 -7.64 -26.85 -4.35
CA LYS A 215 -6.32 -26.17 -4.35
C LYS A 215 -5.36 -26.70 -3.30
N SER A 216 -5.86 -26.83 -2.05
CA SER A 216 -5.07 -27.35 -0.94
C SER A 216 -4.69 -28.81 -1.14
N LEU A 217 -5.57 -29.61 -1.75
CA LEU A 217 -5.29 -31.01 -2.07
C LEU A 217 -4.20 -31.11 -3.14
N LEU A 218 -4.30 -30.33 -4.22
CA LEU A 218 -3.27 -30.26 -5.26
C LEU A 218 -1.91 -29.84 -4.69
N MET A 219 -1.88 -28.86 -3.78
CA MET A 219 -0.64 -28.44 -3.11
C MET A 219 -0.04 -29.54 -2.23
N LEU A 220 -0.88 -30.32 -1.54
CA LEU A 220 -0.41 -31.46 -0.74
C LEU A 220 0.15 -32.59 -1.62
N GLU A 221 -0.53 -32.92 -2.72
CA GLU A 221 -0.06 -33.91 -3.70
C GLU A 221 1.29 -33.49 -4.32
N LEU A 222 1.42 -32.22 -4.72
CA LEU A 222 2.68 -31.65 -5.20
C LEU A 222 3.81 -31.83 -4.17
N ALA A 223 3.57 -31.45 -2.92
CA ALA A 223 4.57 -31.58 -1.86
C ALA A 223 5.00 -33.04 -1.62
N VAL A 224 4.02 -33.95 -1.59
CA VAL A 224 4.25 -35.39 -1.41
C VAL A 224 5.05 -35.97 -2.58
N ALA A 225 4.65 -35.69 -3.81
CA ALA A 225 5.35 -36.18 -5.00
C ALA A 225 6.80 -35.63 -5.10
N ILE A 226 7.01 -34.35 -4.81
CA ILE A 226 8.35 -33.75 -4.73
C ILE A 226 9.20 -34.47 -3.69
N SER A 227 8.67 -34.70 -2.48
CA SER A 227 9.42 -35.38 -1.41
C SER A 227 9.78 -36.83 -1.73
N MET A 228 8.96 -37.49 -2.55
CA MET A 228 9.18 -38.88 -2.99
C MET A 228 9.97 -38.98 -4.30
N GLY A 229 10.31 -37.86 -4.94
CA GLY A 229 10.94 -37.85 -6.27
C GLY A 229 10.06 -38.47 -7.35
N ARG A 230 8.73 -38.37 -7.21
CA ARG A 230 7.74 -38.91 -8.16
C ARG A 230 7.22 -37.80 -9.07
N PRO A 231 6.84 -38.13 -10.32
CA PRO A 231 6.16 -37.18 -11.18
C PRO A 231 4.81 -36.76 -10.57
N VAL A 232 4.45 -35.50 -10.77
CA VAL A 232 3.16 -34.92 -10.39
C VAL A 232 2.32 -34.86 -11.66
N LEU A 233 1.17 -35.54 -11.63
CA LEU A 233 0.30 -35.86 -12.78
C LEU A 233 0.85 -36.98 -13.68
#